data_AF-A0A376UGB8-F1
#
_entry.id   AF-A0A376UGB8-F1
#
_cell.length_a   1.000
_cell.length_b   1.000
_cell.length_c   1.000
_cell.angle_alpha   90.00
_cell.angle_beta   90.00
_cell.angle_gamma   90.00
#
_symmetry.space_group_name_H-M   'P 1'
#
loop_
_entity.id
_entity.type
_entity.pdbx_description
1 polymer ?
#
loop_
_entity_poly.entity_id
_entity_poly.type
_entity_poly.pdbx_seq_one_letter_code
_entity_poly.pdbx_strand_id
1 'polypeptide(L)'
;MDDWLDNFIQEKAVLLVISVYLEPKTPERTAESSTALLLANRLTQTALTPLALLHRPERITDTEMMASGIAQALDWMPVQPDAISGIWTAELDREQRTALLSLNQPFTQEALMYELDAFLGRSGPAAPWLSVAAATLAAIQSQHPQLTLSGVQGGHYSWATVVSPFVSPQEAS
;
A
#
# COMPACT_ATOMS: atom_id res chain seq x y z
N MET A 1 -0.97 -12.22 -0.54
CA MET A 1 0.21 -11.59 -1.18
C MET A 1 1.46 -11.94 -0.39
N ASP A 2 1.51 -11.64 0.91
CA ASP A 2 2.65 -12.00 1.76
C ASP A 2 2.98 -13.50 1.67
N ASP A 3 1.99 -14.39 1.89
CA ASP A 3 2.15 -15.84 1.68
C ASP A 3 2.63 -16.21 0.27
N TRP A 4 2.18 -15.48 -0.76
CA TRP A 4 2.60 -15.75 -2.14
C TRP A 4 4.08 -15.39 -2.34
N LEU A 5 4.54 -14.28 -1.75
CA LEU A 5 5.96 -13.95 -1.76
C LEU A 5 6.76 -15.04 -1.05
N ASP A 6 6.35 -15.49 0.13
CA ASP A 6 7.08 -16.54 0.87
C ASP A 6 7.25 -17.84 0.10
N ASN A 7 6.24 -18.23 -0.69
CA ASN A 7 6.27 -19.48 -1.43
C ASN A 7 6.93 -19.37 -2.81
N PHE A 8 6.88 -18.19 -3.45
CA PHE A 8 7.22 -18.06 -4.86
C PHE A 8 8.28 -17.01 -5.19
N ILE A 9 8.87 -16.28 -4.23
CA ILE A 9 9.79 -15.15 -4.52
C ILE A 9 11.01 -15.51 -5.39
N GLN A 10 11.46 -16.78 -5.37
CA GLN A 10 12.58 -17.27 -6.17
C GLN A 10 12.19 -17.78 -7.56
N GLU A 11 10.91 -17.70 -7.93
CA GLU A 11 10.40 -18.16 -9.21
C GLU A 11 10.12 -16.99 -10.17
N LYS A 12 10.12 -17.28 -11.48
CA LYS A 12 9.59 -16.38 -12.50
C LYS A 12 8.05 -16.43 -12.51
N ALA A 13 7.45 -15.98 -11.41
CA ALA A 13 6.02 -16.05 -11.17
C ALA A 13 5.32 -14.69 -11.33
N VAL A 14 4.06 -14.76 -11.74
CA VAL A 14 3.14 -13.62 -11.87
C VAL A 14 1.88 -13.94 -11.06
N LEU A 15 1.34 -12.94 -10.39
CA LEU A 15 0.11 -13.01 -9.61
C LEU A 15 -0.88 -11.94 -10.12
N LEU A 16 -2.05 -12.38 -10.58
CA LEU A 16 -3.16 -11.49 -10.87
C LEU A 16 -4.06 -11.41 -9.63
N VAL A 17 -4.15 -10.22 -9.04
CA VAL A 17 -5.04 -9.93 -7.92
C VAL A 17 -6.26 -9.21 -8.46
N ILE A 18 -7.44 -9.79 -8.25
CA ILE A 18 -8.72 -9.16 -8.57
C ILE A 18 -9.51 -9.03 -7.27
N SER A 19 -10.01 -7.83 -6.97
CA SER A 19 -10.89 -7.59 -5.84
C SER A 19 -12.12 -6.83 -6.30
N VAL A 20 -13.29 -7.27 -5.84
CA VAL A 20 -14.60 -6.72 -6.23
C VAL A 20 -15.44 -6.59 -4.98
N TYR A 21 -16.03 -5.41 -4.79
CA TYR A 21 -16.96 -5.10 -3.72
C TYR A 21 -18.19 -4.43 -4.34
N LEU A 22 -19.30 -5.15 -4.37
CA LEU A 22 -20.57 -4.75 -4.97
C LEU A 22 -21.69 -4.98 -3.97
N GLU A 23 -22.75 -4.17 -4.06
CA GLU A 23 -23.95 -4.29 -3.23
C GLU A 23 -23.66 -4.44 -1.71
N PRO A 24 -22.98 -3.44 -1.10
CA PRO A 24 -22.71 -3.46 0.33
C PRO A 24 -24.00 -3.52 1.15
N LYS A 25 -24.06 -4.44 2.14
CA LYS A 25 -25.24 -4.63 3.01
C LYS A 25 -25.69 -3.36 3.74
N THR A 26 -24.73 -2.51 4.09
CA THR A 26 -24.96 -1.18 4.66
C THR A 26 -24.32 -0.17 3.70
N PRO A 27 -25.09 0.40 2.74
CA PRO A 27 -24.52 1.20 1.66
C PRO A 27 -23.97 2.56 2.11
N GLU A 28 -24.45 3.06 3.24
CA GLU A 28 -24.04 4.36 3.80
C GLU A 28 -22.52 4.40 4.04
N ARG A 29 -21.85 5.40 3.45
CA ARG A 29 -20.39 5.62 3.54
C ARG A 29 -19.53 4.49 2.97
N THR A 30 -20.12 3.60 2.17
CA THR A 30 -19.38 2.57 1.42
C THR A 30 -19.29 2.94 -0.06
N ALA A 31 -18.41 2.25 -0.77
CA ALA A 31 -18.17 2.43 -2.19
C ALA A 31 -18.23 1.09 -2.92
N GLU A 32 -18.99 1.01 -4.01
CA GLU A 32 -18.83 -0.10 -4.95
C GLU A 32 -17.52 0.08 -5.70
N SER A 33 -16.68 -0.94 -5.66
CA SER A 33 -15.28 -0.84 -6.04
C SER A 33 -14.78 -2.12 -6.69
N SER A 34 -13.92 -1.98 -7.69
CA SER A 34 -13.21 -3.11 -8.31
C SER A 34 -11.78 -2.74 -8.65
N THR A 35 -10.86 -3.68 -8.45
CA THR A 35 -9.44 -3.54 -8.82
C THR A 35 -8.92 -4.80 -9.49
N ALA A 36 -7.95 -4.60 -10.38
CA ALA A 36 -7.14 -5.66 -10.96
C ALA A 36 -5.69 -5.20 -10.98
N LEU A 37 -4.80 -5.94 -10.30
CA LEU A 37 -3.37 -5.66 -10.24
C LEU A 37 -2.60 -6.89 -10.72
N LEU A 38 -1.67 -6.66 -11.65
CA LEU A 38 -0.72 -7.68 -12.08
C LEU A 38 0.59 -7.46 -11.33
N LEU A 39 0.90 -8.37 -10.41
CA LEU A 39 2.14 -8.38 -9.65
C LEU A 39 3.07 -9.42 -10.25
N ALA A 40 4.36 -9.13 -10.29
CA ALA A 40 5.34 -10.07 -10.83
C ALA A 40 6.62 -10.00 -10.01
N ASN A 41 7.27 -11.15 -9.82
CA ASN A 41 8.54 -11.19 -9.11
C ASN A 41 9.61 -10.42 -9.88
N ARG A 42 10.60 -9.89 -9.17
CA ARG A 42 11.74 -9.19 -9.79
C ARG A 42 12.42 -10.01 -10.90
N LEU A 43 12.38 -11.35 -10.81
CA LEU A 43 12.93 -12.28 -11.80
C LEU A 43 12.22 -12.26 -13.16
N THR A 44 11.03 -11.64 -13.27
CA THR A 44 10.29 -11.52 -14.53
C THR A 44 10.52 -10.20 -15.28
N GLN A 45 11.36 -9.30 -14.74
CA GLN A 45 11.55 -7.94 -15.28
C GLN A 45 12.07 -7.90 -16.73
N THR A 46 12.71 -8.97 -17.20
CA THR A 46 13.16 -9.10 -18.60
C THR A 46 12.03 -9.43 -19.57
N ALA A 47 10.89 -9.92 -19.07
CA ALA A 47 9.69 -10.23 -19.86
C ALA A 47 8.56 -9.20 -19.65
N LEU A 48 8.51 -8.57 -18.46
CA LEU A 48 7.49 -7.60 -18.09
C LEU A 48 8.17 -6.38 -17.45
N THR A 49 8.07 -5.21 -18.09
CA THR A 49 8.57 -3.95 -17.53
C THR A 49 7.65 -3.49 -16.39
N PRO A 50 8.15 -3.33 -15.15
CA PRO A 50 7.34 -2.85 -14.04
C PRO A 50 6.91 -1.40 -14.22
N LEU A 51 5.71 -1.06 -13.73
CA LEU A 51 5.26 0.33 -13.58
C LEU A 51 5.83 0.97 -12.30
N ALA A 52 5.89 0.18 -11.23
CA ALA A 52 6.43 0.54 -9.93
C ALA A 52 6.89 -0.73 -9.19
N LEU A 53 7.56 -0.55 -8.07
CA LEU A 53 8.02 -1.61 -7.19
C LEU A 53 7.16 -1.63 -5.93
N LEU A 54 6.34 -2.66 -5.77
CA LEU A 54 5.59 -2.91 -4.54
C LEU A 54 6.48 -3.68 -3.56
N HIS A 55 6.72 -3.11 -2.38
CA HIS A 55 7.52 -3.75 -1.34
C HIS A 55 6.70 -4.83 -0.62
N ARG A 56 7.38 -5.66 0.17
CA ARG A 56 6.70 -6.67 0.98
C ARG A 56 5.74 -5.98 1.96
N PRO A 57 4.47 -6.41 2.06
CA PRO A 57 3.55 -5.86 3.05
C PRO A 57 3.91 -6.30 4.46
N GLU A 58 3.85 -5.37 5.39
CA GLU A 58 4.02 -5.61 6.80
C GLU A 58 2.67 -5.62 7.52
N ARG A 59 2.44 -6.63 8.36
CA ARG A 59 1.25 -6.72 9.18
C ARG A 59 1.47 -5.99 10.49
N ILE A 60 0.64 -5.00 10.77
CA ILE A 60 0.62 -4.27 12.03
C ILE A 60 -0.49 -4.87 12.89
N THR A 61 -0.14 -5.58 13.95
CA THR A 61 -1.12 -6.38 14.73
C THR A 61 -2.13 -5.53 15.49
N ASP A 62 -1.72 -4.35 15.94
CA ASP A 62 -2.49 -3.44 16.78
C ASP A 62 -1.88 -2.02 16.71
N THR A 63 -2.52 -1.06 17.37
CA THR A 63 -2.10 0.35 17.35
C THR A 63 -0.79 0.62 18.08
N GLU A 64 -0.40 -0.19 19.07
CA GLU A 64 0.87 -0.04 19.79
C GLU A 64 2.05 -0.37 18.87
N MET A 65 1.84 -1.34 17.99
CA MET A 65 2.82 -1.77 16.98
C MET A 65 2.86 -0.90 15.73
N MET A 66 2.09 0.20 15.66
CA MET A 66 2.01 1.07 14.47
C MET A 66 3.38 1.61 14.05
N ALA A 67 4.17 2.09 15.02
CA ALA A 67 5.49 2.66 14.76
C ALA A 67 6.47 1.61 14.21
N SER A 68 6.59 0.48 14.90
CA SER A 68 7.51 -0.60 14.52
C SER A 68 7.08 -1.29 13.22
N GLY A 69 5.79 -1.46 13.00
CA GLY A 69 5.25 -2.04 11.77
C GLY A 69 5.49 -1.16 10.54
N ILE A 70 5.30 0.15 10.65
CA ILE A 70 5.65 1.07 9.53
C ILE A 70 7.16 1.11 9.30
N ALA A 71 7.98 1.12 10.37
CA ALA A 71 9.43 1.05 10.23
C ALA A 71 9.86 -0.22 9.49
N GLN A 72 9.30 -1.38 9.86
CA GLN A 72 9.56 -2.63 9.17
C GLN A 72 9.10 -2.62 7.70
N ALA A 73 7.96 -1.98 7.40
CA ALA A 73 7.49 -1.80 6.02
C ALA A 73 8.47 -0.99 5.16
N LEU A 74 9.11 0.03 5.75
CA LEU A 74 10.15 0.84 5.12
C LEU A 74 11.47 0.07 4.95
N ASP A 75 11.76 -0.87 5.86
CA ASP A 75 13.02 -1.64 5.87
C ASP A 75 13.07 -2.78 4.84
N TRP A 76 11.91 -3.27 4.36
CA TRP A 76 11.86 -4.32 3.32
C TRP A 76 12.68 -3.98 2.07
N MET A 77 12.76 -2.69 1.75
CA MET A 77 13.71 -2.10 0.82
C MET A 77 14.04 -0.72 1.41
N PRO A 78 15.24 -0.49 1.96
CA PRO A 78 15.53 0.61 2.89
C PRO A 78 15.14 2.01 2.38
N VAL A 79 13.89 2.42 2.60
CA VAL A 79 13.37 3.75 2.24
C VAL A 79 13.44 4.63 3.46
N GLN A 80 14.10 5.79 3.32
CA GLN A 80 14.16 6.75 4.41
C GLN A 80 12.79 7.43 4.61
N PRO A 81 12.35 7.68 5.86
CA PRO A 81 11.07 8.32 6.14
C PRO A 81 10.85 9.66 5.43
N ASP A 82 11.91 10.45 5.23
CA ASP A 82 11.89 11.75 4.55
C ASP A 82 11.75 11.63 3.03
N ALA A 83 11.99 10.45 2.45
CA ALA A 83 11.79 10.18 1.03
C ALA A 83 10.32 9.86 0.68
N ILE A 84 9.48 9.57 1.68
CA ILE A 84 8.05 9.31 1.47
C ILE A 84 7.35 10.63 1.10
N SER A 85 6.74 10.67 -0.08
CA SER A 85 6.07 11.87 -0.62
C SER A 85 4.55 11.78 -0.63
N GLY A 86 3.99 10.70 -0.08
CA GLY A 86 2.56 10.54 0.10
C GLY A 86 2.22 9.30 0.91
N ILE A 87 1.17 9.39 1.72
CA ILE A 87 0.58 8.28 2.46
C ILE A 87 -0.88 8.09 2.05
N TRP A 88 -1.20 6.90 1.58
CA TRP A 88 -2.51 6.50 1.08
C TRP A 88 -3.16 5.60 2.11
N THR A 89 -4.22 6.09 2.76
CA THR A 89 -4.91 5.39 3.84
C THR A 89 -6.29 4.93 3.41
N ALA A 90 -6.66 3.72 3.83
CA ALA A 90 -7.99 3.15 3.56
C ALA A 90 -8.46 2.25 4.71
N GLU A 91 -9.76 2.20 4.95
CA GLU A 91 -10.43 1.37 5.97
C GLU A 91 -9.93 1.52 7.42
N LEU A 92 -9.06 2.48 7.72
CA LEU A 92 -8.54 2.68 9.07
C LEU A 92 -9.67 3.07 10.03
N ASP A 93 -9.71 2.41 11.17
CA ASP A 93 -10.58 2.85 12.27
C ASP A 93 -10.02 4.11 12.96
N ARG A 94 -10.77 4.62 13.94
CA ARG A 94 -10.40 5.83 14.66
C ARG A 94 -9.09 5.68 15.43
N GLU A 95 -8.87 4.52 16.07
CA GLU A 95 -7.69 4.28 16.90
C GLU A 95 -6.44 4.15 16.04
N GLN A 96 -6.52 3.41 14.93
CA GLN A 96 -5.47 3.28 13.93
C GLN A 96 -5.08 4.64 13.32
N ARG A 97 -6.07 5.49 13.00
CA ARG A 97 -5.80 6.86 12.52
C ARG A 97 -5.10 7.70 13.58
N THR A 98 -5.56 7.65 14.83
CA THR A 98 -4.91 8.37 15.93
C THR A 98 -3.47 7.88 16.16
N ALA A 99 -3.24 6.57 16.12
CA ALA A 99 -1.90 5.99 16.26
C ALA A 99 -0.96 6.43 15.14
N LEU A 100 -1.41 6.40 13.87
CA LEU A 100 -0.65 6.91 12.73
C LEU A 100 -0.25 8.38 12.91
N LEU A 101 -1.20 9.24 13.27
CA LEU A 101 -0.95 10.68 13.43
C LEU A 101 -0.03 10.99 14.63
N SER A 102 0.05 10.09 15.61
CA SER A 102 0.89 10.26 16.80
C SER A 102 2.37 9.93 16.56
N LEU A 103 2.73 9.34 15.41
CA LEU A 103 4.10 8.93 15.11
C LEU A 103 5.07 10.10 14.93
N ASN A 104 4.56 11.31 14.64
CA ASN A 104 5.34 12.52 14.41
C ASN A 104 6.48 12.31 13.40
N GLN A 105 6.16 11.68 12.27
CA GLN A 105 7.11 11.39 11.19
C GLN A 105 6.98 12.44 10.08
N PRO A 106 8.01 12.63 9.23
CA PRO A 106 7.93 13.56 8.10
C PRO A 106 6.72 13.30 7.20
N PHE A 107 6.38 12.03 6.99
CA PHE A 107 5.26 11.60 6.14
C PHE A 107 3.87 11.69 6.79
N THR A 108 3.76 12.00 8.09
CA THR A 108 2.45 12.17 8.76
C THR A 108 1.92 13.61 8.67
N GLN A 109 2.57 14.46 7.87
CA GLN A 109 2.07 15.80 7.56
C GLN A 109 0.77 15.73 6.76
N GLU A 110 -0.20 16.58 7.09
CA GLU A 110 -1.52 16.59 6.45
C GLU A 110 -1.43 16.73 4.91
N ALA A 111 -0.49 17.54 4.42
CA ALA A 111 -0.28 17.75 2.98
C ALA A 111 0.14 16.49 2.21
N LEU A 112 0.64 15.46 2.90
CA LEU A 112 1.07 14.19 2.31
C LEU A 112 0.02 13.08 2.52
N MET A 113 -1.06 13.36 3.25
CA MET A 113 -2.01 12.33 3.68
C MET A 113 -3.28 12.31 2.83
N TYR A 114 -3.50 11.17 2.18
CA TYR A 114 -4.65 10.91 1.32
C TYR A 114 -5.53 9.83 1.96
N GLU A 115 -6.70 10.23 2.47
CA GLU A 115 -7.70 9.32 3.04
C GLU A 115 -8.72 8.88 1.99
N LEU A 116 -8.50 7.72 1.37
CA LEU A 116 -9.34 7.24 0.27
C LEU A 116 -10.82 7.08 0.68
N ASP A 117 -11.07 6.65 1.91
CA ASP A 117 -12.42 6.50 2.46
C ASP A 117 -13.21 7.82 2.42
N ALA A 118 -12.54 8.97 2.57
CA ALA A 118 -13.19 10.28 2.57
C ALA A 118 -13.62 10.73 1.17
N PHE A 119 -12.94 10.27 0.12
CA PHE A 119 -13.22 10.64 -1.27
C PHE A 119 -14.12 9.63 -1.98
N LEU A 120 -13.90 8.34 -1.73
CA LEU A 120 -14.56 7.25 -2.45
C LEU A 120 -15.66 6.61 -1.62
N GLY A 121 -15.55 6.65 -0.30
CA GLY A 121 -16.26 5.75 0.61
C GLY A 121 -15.45 4.47 0.88
N ARG A 122 -15.90 3.72 1.88
CA ARG A 122 -15.26 2.46 2.30
C ARG A 122 -15.44 1.36 1.26
N SER A 123 -14.32 0.96 0.65
CA SER A 123 -14.24 0.03 -0.48
C SER A 123 -14.06 -1.44 -0.08
N GLY A 124 -14.09 -1.75 1.22
CA GLY A 124 -14.06 -3.10 1.74
C GLY A 124 -12.84 -3.89 1.26
N PRO A 125 -13.01 -5.14 0.76
CA PRO A 125 -11.89 -5.96 0.28
C PRO A 125 -11.07 -5.35 -0.88
N ALA A 126 -11.61 -4.34 -1.58
CA ALA A 126 -10.89 -3.66 -2.66
C ALA A 126 -9.99 -2.53 -2.15
N ALA A 127 -10.21 -2.05 -0.92
CA ALA A 127 -9.51 -0.91 -0.32
C ALA A 127 -7.96 -1.00 -0.35
N PRO A 128 -7.31 -2.08 0.13
CA PRO A 128 -5.85 -2.15 0.09
C PRO A 128 -5.29 -2.09 -1.34
N TRP A 129 -6.01 -2.67 -2.30
CA TRP A 129 -5.59 -2.70 -3.71
C TRP A 129 -5.83 -1.36 -4.42
N LEU A 130 -6.91 -0.65 -4.06
CA LEU A 130 -7.12 0.73 -4.51
C LEU A 130 -6.02 1.64 -3.98
N SER A 131 -5.64 1.48 -2.71
CA SER A 131 -4.53 2.21 -2.12
C SER A 131 -3.21 1.96 -2.83
N VAL A 132 -2.90 0.71 -3.16
CA VAL A 132 -1.70 0.35 -3.94
C VAL A 132 -1.76 0.92 -5.36
N ALA A 133 -2.93 0.88 -6.03
CA ALA A 133 -3.09 1.45 -7.37
C ALA A 133 -2.86 2.96 -7.38
N ALA A 134 -3.47 3.69 -6.43
CA ALA A 134 -3.30 5.14 -6.29
C ALA A 134 -1.85 5.51 -5.97
N ALA A 135 -1.23 4.81 -5.01
CA ALA A 135 0.18 4.97 -4.68
C ALA A 135 1.10 4.66 -5.87
N THR A 136 0.76 3.68 -6.71
CA THR A 136 1.51 3.40 -7.94
C THR A 136 1.50 4.58 -8.90
N LEU A 137 0.32 5.15 -9.16
CA LEU A 137 0.20 6.33 -10.02
C LEU A 137 0.97 7.53 -9.46
N ALA A 138 0.87 7.74 -8.15
CA ALA A 138 1.59 8.81 -7.46
C ALA A 138 3.10 8.61 -7.50
N ALA A 139 3.61 7.40 -7.27
CA ALA A 139 5.03 7.08 -7.37
C ALA A 139 5.59 7.36 -8.78
N ILE A 140 4.83 7.00 -9.83
CA ILE A 140 5.20 7.28 -11.21
C ILE A 140 5.26 8.80 -11.47
N GLN A 141 4.29 9.55 -10.95
CA GLN A 141 4.23 10.99 -11.18
C GLN A 141 5.30 11.76 -10.40
N SER A 142 5.49 11.42 -9.12
CA SER A 142 6.38 12.13 -8.22
C SER A 142 7.84 11.68 -8.34
N GLN A 143 8.08 10.47 -8.88
CA GLN A 143 9.38 9.79 -8.82
C GLN A 143 9.89 9.63 -7.37
N HIS A 144 8.97 9.51 -6.42
CA HIS A 144 9.27 9.31 -5.02
C HIS A 144 8.42 8.19 -4.40
N PRO A 145 8.95 7.44 -3.42
CA PRO A 145 8.22 6.41 -2.70
C PRO A 145 6.93 6.92 -2.05
N GLN A 146 5.94 6.02 -2.01
CA GLN A 146 4.60 6.24 -1.43
C GLN A 146 4.33 5.18 -0.38
N LEU A 147 3.83 5.58 0.78
CA LEU A 147 3.38 4.66 1.82
C LEU A 147 1.90 4.35 1.63
N THR A 148 1.50 3.10 1.80
CA THR A 148 0.10 2.69 1.88
C THR A 148 -0.16 2.08 3.24
N LEU A 149 -1.33 2.37 3.82
CA LEU A 149 -1.76 1.81 5.09
C LEU A 149 -3.25 1.50 5.04
N SER A 150 -3.59 0.21 5.08
CA SER A 150 -4.98 -0.24 5.01
C SER A 150 -5.39 -0.96 6.28
N GLY A 151 -6.48 -0.52 6.88
CA GLY A 151 -7.18 -1.27 7.92
C GLY A 151 -7.88 -2.49 7.35
N VAL A 152 -8.27 -3.42 8.22
CA VAL A 152 -9.14 -4.54 7.87
C VAL A 152 -10.48 -4.36 8.56
N GLN A 153 -11.55 -4.37 7.77
CA GLN A 153 -12.90 -4.16 8.30
C GLN A 153 -13.25 -5.26 9.33
N GLY A 154 -13.63 -4.86 10.54
CA GLY A 154 -13.92 -5.78 11.64
C GLY A 154 -12.70 -6.45 12.28
N GLY A 155 -11.48 -6.08 11.87
CA GLY A 155 -10.24 -6.49 12.50
C GLY A 155 -9.54 -5.34 13.22
N HIS A 156 -8.62 -5.67 14.13
CA HIS A 156 -7.80 -4.69 14.85
C HIS A 156 -6.43 -4.43 14.21
N TYR A 157 -6.08 -5.22 13.20
CA TYR A 157 -4.80 -5.14 12.51
C TYR A 157 -4.91 -4.33 11.21
N SER A 158 -3.78 -3.83 10.74
CA SER A 158 -3.64 -3.13 9.47
C SER A 158 -2.46 -3.70 8.67
N TRP A 159 -2.38 -3.31 7.41
CA TRP A 159 -1.27 -3.64 6.51
C TRP A 159 -0.60 -2.38 6.02
N ALA A 160 0.71 -2.32 6.14
CA ALA A 160 1.54 -1.27 5.58
C ALA A 160 2.37 -1.83 4.42
N THR A 161 2.50 -1.09 3.33
CA THR A 161 3.48 -1.40 2.28
C THR A 161 3.89 -0.12 1.56
N VAL A 162 5.09 -0.14 0.98
CA VAL A 162 5.65 0.97 0.23
C VAL A 162 5.60 0.64 -1.26
N VAL A 163 5.24 1.64 -2.06
CA VAL A 163 5.34 1.61 -3.52
C VAL A 163 6.43 2.59 -3.94
N SER A 164 7.50 2.08 -4.55
CA SER A 164 8.59 2.89 -5.07
C SER A 164 8.49 3.04 -6.59
N PRO A 165 8.92 4.17 -7.17
CA PRO A 165 9.02 4.29 -8.62
C PRO A 165 9.96 3.23 -9.20
N PHE A 166 9.65 2.76 -10.40
CA PHE A 166 10.59 1.93 -11.17
C PHE A 166 11.51 2.84 -11.98
N VAL A 167 12.79 2.89 -11.59
CA VAL A 167 13.84 3.54 -12.38
C VAL A 167 14.55 2.47 -13.20
N SER A 168 14.51 2.60 -14.52
CA SER A 168 15.22 1.66 -15.40
C SER A 168 16.73 1.74 -15.14
N PRO A 169 17.45 0.61 -15.09
CA PRO A 169 18.91 0.62 -14.91
C PRO A 169 19.72 1.40 -15.96
N GLN A 170 19.09 1.87 -17.04
CA GLN A 170 19.76 2.59 -18.14
C GLN A 170 20.08 4.08 -17.86
N GLU A 171 19.67 4.64 -16.72
CA GLU A 171 19.92 6.06 -16.40
C GLU A 171 21.01 6.29 -15.32
N ALA A 172 21.72 5.23 -14.92
CA ALA A 172 22.90 5.33 -14.08
C ALA A 172 24.17 5.09 -14.92
N SER A 173 24.52 6.03 -15.81
CA SER A 173 25.81 6.07 -16.51
C SER A 173 26.25 7.51 -16.71
#